data_AF-A0A953DNG1-F1
#
_entry.id   AF-A0A953DNG1-F1
#
_cell.length_a   1.000
_cell.length_b   1.000
_cell.length_c   1.000
_cell.angle_alpha   90.00
_cell.angle_beta   90.00
_cell.angle_gamma   90.00
#
_symmetry.space_group_name_H-M   'P 1'
#
loop_
_entity.id
_entity.type
_entity.pdbx_description
1 polymer ?
#
loop_
_entity_poly.entity_id
_entity_poly.type
_entity_poly.pdbx_seq_one_letter_code
_entity_poly.pdbx_strand_id
1 'polypeptide(L)'
;VFSDRVLRPGDPAYFDILHSFNGYRTCYYRTFAVGSASPAMVDAYKRCREILDVAINAIKPGVTTADVVKLWPRAEEFGFPNEEAAFALQFGHGVGLTIWEKPVFSRLVSFDHPEVIEEGMVFALETFWPASDGWTAARIEEQLVVTKDGCEVITRFPAEELLVAGTRYYTVNGPLSPIREVQSHLNTAAGRGGAQLPAPAATSAGHTL
;
A
#
# COMPACT_ATOMS: atom_id res chain seq x y z
N VAL A 1 11.03 -3.95 16.09
CA VAL A 1 10.40 -3.20 17.21
C VAL A 1 8.96 -3.66 17.31
N PHE A 2 8.50 -4.09 18.47
CA PHE A 2 7.08 -4.34 18.75
C PHE A 2 6.53 -3.15 19.56
N SER A 3 5.32 -2.72 19.28
CA SER A 3 4.68 -1.57 19.93
C SER A 3 3.18 -1.82 20.05
N ASP A 4 2.58 -1.23 21.09
CA ASP A 4 1.15 -1.13 21.34
C ASP A 4 0.54 0.17 20.79
N ARG A 5 1.29 0.92 19.97
CA ARG A 5 0.85 2.18 19.37
C ARG A 5 -0.46 1.97 18.62
N VAL A 6 -1.49 2.67 19.08
CA VAL A 6 -2.79 2.70 18.42
C VAL A 6 -2.68 3.42 17.07
N LEU A 7 -3.24 2.82 16.02
CA LEU A 7 -3.35 3.43 14.70
C LEU A 7 -4.25 4.67 14.74
N ARG A 8 -3.83 5.74 14.08
CA ARG A 8 -4.50 7.04 14.03
C ARG A 8 -4.80 7.43 12.59
N PRO A 9 -5.86 8.23 12.35
CA PRO A 9 -6.09 8.84 11.05
C PRO A 9 -4.83 9.57 10.54
N GLY A 10 -4.46 9.32 9.28
CA GLY A 10 -3.25 9.83 8.65
C GLY A 10 -2.06 8.86 8.69
N ASP A 11 -2.10 7.81 9.51
CA ASP A 11 -0.99 6.85 9.59
C ASP A 11 -0.89 6.00 8.32
N PRO A 12 0.32 5.74 7.80
CA PRO A 12 0.56 4.63 6.91
C PRO A 12 0.58 3.33 7.70
N ALA A 13 0.04 2.27 7.11
CA ALA A 13 0.10 0.92 7.66
C ALA A 13 0.60 -0.04 6.58
N TYR A 14 1.81 -0.57 6.77
CA TYR A 14 2.36 -1.61 5.91
C TYR A 14 1.99 -2.97 6.48
N PHE A 15 1.38 -3.80 5.66
CA PHE A 15 1.12 -5.20 5.98
C PHE A 15 2.01 -6.04 5.10
N ASP A 16 3.03 -6.63 5.71
CA ASP A 16 3.75 -7.77 5.14
C ASP A 16 2.90 -9.03 5.40
N ILE A 17 2.34 -9.61 4.34
CA ILE A 17 1.42 -10.74 4.44
C ILE A 17 2.13 -12.01 4.01
N LEU A 18 2.52 -12.79 5.01
CA LEU A 18 3.18 -14.07 4.82
C LEU A 18 2.26 -15.22 5.24
N HIS A 19 1.99 -16.13 4.32
CA HIS A 19 1.24 -17.35 4.62
C HIS A 19 1.94 -18.57 4.05
N SER A 20 1.41 -19.76 4.38
CA SER A 20 1.86 -20.99 3.77
C SER A 20 0.69 -21.90 3.41
N PHE A 21 0.78 -22.50 2.23
CA PHE A 21 -0.13 -23.54 1.79
C PHE A 21 0.68 -24.74 1.28
N ASN A 22 0.50 -25.91 1.89
CA ASN A 22 1.27 -27.13 1.60
C ASN A 22 2.80 -26.91 1.59
N GLY A 23 3.29 -26.04 2.48
CA GLY A 23 4.72 -25.71 2.58
C GLY A 23 5.18 -24.58 1.67
N TYR A 24 4.45 -24.27 0.58
CA TYR A 24 4.74 -23.12 -0.26
C TYR A 24 4.36 -21.82 0.43
N ARG A 25 5.15 -20.77 0.24
CA ARG A 25 5.04 -19.48 0.92
C ARG A 25 4.42 -18.43 0.03
N THR A 26 3.82 -17.42 0.67
CA THR A 26 3.50 -16.14 0.04
C THR A 26 4.28 -15.03 0.73
N CYS A 27 4.58 -13.96 0.00
CA CYS A 27 5.15 -12.71 0.49
C CYS A 27 4.54 -11.55 -0.30
N TYR A 28 3.77 -10.68 0.33
CA TYR A 28 3.36 -9.44 -0.34
C TYR A 28 3.08 -8.33 0.69
N TYR A 29 3.71 -7.18 0.49
CA TYR A 29 3.39 -5.90 1.09
C TYR A 29 2.12 -5.26 0.50
N ARG A 30 1.28 -4.76 1.39
CA ARG A 30 0.26 -3.76 1.08
C ARG A 30 0.40 -2.55 1.98
N THR A 31 0.36 -1.37 1.37
CA THR A 31 0.30 -0.10 2.08
C THR A 31 -1.13 0.40 2.13
N PHE A 32 -1.62 0.68 3.33
CA PHE A 32 -2.89 1.34 3.57
C PHE A 32 -2.66 2.69 4.23
N ALA A 33 -3.56 3.63 3.98
CA ALA A 33 -3.71 4.82 4.81
C ALA A 33 -4.84 4.60 5.83
N VAL A 34 -4.62 4.95 7.08
CA VAL A 34 -5.64 4.86 8.13
C VAL A 34 -6.49 6.13 8.08
N GLY A 35 -7.80 6.02 7.85
CA GLY A 35 -8.78 7.12 7.85
C GLY A 35 -8.67 8.11 6.68
N SER A 36 -7.48 8.60 6.37
CA SER A 36 -7.18 9.56 5.30
C SER A 36 -5.70 9.50 4.92
N ALA A 37 -5.36 9.93 3.70
CA ALA A 37 -3.98 10.07 3.25
C ALA A 37 -3.64 11.54 2.96
N SER A 38 -2.41 11.96 3.27
CA SER A 38 -1.88 13.24 2.79
C SER A 38 -1.63 13.19 1.28
N PRO A 39 -1.64 14.32 0.55
CA PRO A 39 -1.24 14.34 -0.85
C PRO A 39 0.18 13.75 -1.06
N ALA A 40 1.11 14.03 -0.15
CA ALA A 40 2.46 13.48 -0.18
C ALA A 40 2.49 11.95 -0.10
N MET A 41 1.65 11.35 0.74
CA MET A 41 1.51 9.89 0.84
C MET A 41 0.90 9.29 -0.44
N VAL A 42 -0.10 9.96 -1.02
CA VAL A 42 -0.71 9.54 -2.30
C VAL A 42 0.33 9.57 -3.42
N ASP A 43 1.13 10.62 -3.51
CA ASP A 43 2.17 10.75 -4.52
C ASP A 43 3.30 9.74 -4.32
N ALA A 44 3.70 9.48 -3.07
CA ALA A 44 4.66 8.44 -2.75
C ALA A 44 4.17 7.05 -3.16
N TYR A 45 2.89 6.74 -2.91
CA TYR A 45 2.28 5.47 -3.33
C TYR A 45 2.30 5.31 -4.85
N LYS A 46 1.88 6.33 -5.60
CA LYS A 46 1.93 6.31 -7.07
C LYS A 46 3.34 6.04 -7.57
N ARG A 47 4.33 6.77 -7.03
CA ARG A 47 5.73 6.59 -7.42
C ARG A 47 6.24 5.18 -7.11
N CYS A 48 5.92 4.66 -5.93
CA CYS A 48 6.25 3.29 -5.52
C CYS A 48 5.66 2.25 -6.49
N ARG A 49 4.38 2.43 -6.86
CA ARG A 49 3.68 1.55 -7.81
C ARG A 49 4.30 1.62 -9.22
N GLU A 50 4.57 2.82 -9.73
CA GLU A 50 5.20 3.00 -11.04
C GLU A 50 6.56 2.29 -11.15
N ILE A 51 7.40 2.37 -10.11
CA ILE A 51 8.69 1.67 -10.08
C ILE A 51 8.49 0.15 -10.17
N LEU A 52 7.50 -0.37 -9.43
CA LEU A 52 7.16 -1.79 -9.43
C LEU A 52 6.62 -2.24 -10.80
N ASP A 53 5.73 -1.46 -11.41
CA ASP A 53 5.16 -1.75 -12.73
C ASP A 53 6.22 -1.79 -13.82
N VAL A 54 7.16 -0.83 -13.82
CA VAL A 54 8.26 -0.81 -14.79
C VAL A 54 9.15 -2.05 -14.63
N ALA A 55 9.40 -2.49 -13.39
CA ALA A 55 10.17 -3.70 -13.13
C ALA A 55 9.44 -4.97 -13.58
N ILE A 56 8.14 -5.10 -13.24
CA ILE A 56 7.29 -6.24 -13.65
C ILE A 56 7.21 -6.33 -15.18
N ASN A 57 7.04 -5.20 -15.87
CA ASN A 57 6.96 -5.16 -17.34
C ASN A 57 8.25 -5.61 -18.04
N ALA A 58 9.39 -5.55 -17.35
CA ALA A 58 10.66 -6.02 -17.88
C ALA A 58 10.87 -7.54 -17.72
N ILE A 59 10.07 -8.21 -16.89
CA ILE A 59 10.24 -9.63 -16.59
C ILE A 59 9.84 -10.48 -17.79
N LYS A 60 10.79 -11.29 -18.26
CA LYS A 60 10.61 -12.40 -19.20
C LYS A 60 11.85 -13.31 -19.17
N PRO A 61 11.79 -14.53 -19.71
CA PRO A 61 12.96 -15.38 -19.82
C PRO A 61 14.15 -14.71 -20.54
N GLY A 62 15.35 -14.90 -20.01
CA GLY A 62 16.61 -14.35 -20.55
C GLY A 62 16.99 -12.96 -20.04
N VAL A 63 16.10 -12.24 -19.35
CA VAL A 63 16.43 -11.00 -18.63
C VAL A 63 17.17 -11.35 -17.35
N THR A 64 18.14 -10.54 -16.93
CA THR A 64 18.87 -10.77 -15.67
C THR A 64 18.30 -9.95 -14.52
N THR A 65 18.56 -10.37 -13.28
CA THR A 65 18.26 -9.55 -12.09
C THR A 65 18.89 -8.16 -12.17
N ALA A 66 20.09 -8.03 -12.77
CA ALA A 66 20.74 -6.74 -13.02
C ALA A 66 19.94 -5.83 -13.97
N ASP A 67 19.40 -6.39 -15.05
CA ASP A 67 18.59 -5.65 -16.02
C ASP A 67 17.34 -5.07 -15.37
N VAL A 68 16.74 -5.80 -14.43
CA VAL A 68 15.55 -5.38 -13.68
C VAL A 68 15.90 -4.28 -12.68
N VAL A 69 16.89 -4.50 -11.79
CA VAL A 69 17.22 -3.52 -10.74
C VAL A 69 17.85 -2.24 -11.29
N LYS A 70 18.34 -2.26 -12.54
CA LYS A 70 18.75 -1.04 -13.26
C LYS A 70 17.60 -0.06 -13.48
N LEU A 71 16.36 -0.55 -13.52
CA LEU A 71 15.15 0.27 -13.67
C LEU A 71 14.72 0.91 -12.35
N TRP A 72 15.21 0.40 -11.22
CA TRP A 72 14.95 1.00 -9.91
C TRP A 72 15.83 2.23 -9.69
N PRO A 73 15.30 3.26 -9.01
CA PRO A 73 16.06 4.46 -8.71
C PRO A 73 17.20 4.14 -7.74
N ARG A 74 18.30 4.89 -7.82
CA ARG A 74 19.40 4.74 -6.85
C ARG A 74 18.98 5.19 -5.46
N ALA A 75 19.63 4.64 -4.43
CA ALA A 75 19.42 5.01 -3.03
C ALA A 75 19.36 6.54 -2.80
N GLU A 76 20.26 7.29 -3.43
CA GLU A 76 20.37 8.74 -3.28
C GLU A 76 19.17 9.50 -3.88
N GLU A 77 18.49 8.92 -4.87
CA GLU A 77 17.32 9.53 -5.51
C GLU A 77 16.08 9.53 -4.60
N PHE A 78 16.09 8.72 -3.54
CA PHE A 78 15.04 8.68 -2.52
C PHE A 78 15.59 8.88 -1.11
N GLY A 79 16.73 9.56 -0.98
CA GLY A 79 17.20 10.12 0.29
C GLY A 79 18.06 9.21 1.16
N PHE A 80 18.59 8.11 0.62
CA PHE A 80 19.52 7.23 1.32
C PHE A 80 20.95 7.45 0.84
N PRO A 81 21.97 7.29 1.71
CA PRO A 81 23.36 7.64 1.36
C PRO A 81 24.02 6.69 0.37
N ASN A 82 23.55 5.44 0.26
CA ASN A 82 24.08 4.41 -0.64
C ASN A 82 23.15 3.18 -0.67
N GLU A 83 23.43 2.24 -1.59
CA GLU A 83 22.64 1.02 -1.78
C GLU A 83 22.65 0.07 -0.57
N GLU A 84 23.69 0.10 0.27
CA GLU A 84 23.75 -0.70 1.52
C GLU A 84 22.72 -0.19 2.54
N ALA A 85 22.63 1.13 2.73
CA ALA A 85 21.64 1.75 3.60
C ALA A 85 20.20 1.55 3.10
N ALA A 86 20.01 1.34 1.80
CA ALA A 86 18.72 1.12 1.16
C ALA A 86 18.41 -0.37 0.84
N PHE A 87 19.29 -1.29 1.24
CA PHE A 87 19.31 -2.68 0.72
C PHE A 87 17.95 -3.40 0.77
N ALA A 88 17.21 -3.24 1.87
CA ALA A 88 15.93 -3.91 2.10
C ALA A 88 14.70 -3.01 1.81
N LEU A 89 14.89 -1.90 1.09
CA LEU A 89 13.81 -0.97 0.70
C LEU A 89 13.37 -1.20 -0.74
N GLN A 90 14.29 -1.54 -1.65
CA GLN A 90 14.00 -1.97 -3.01
C GLN A 90 14.67 -3.30 -3.24
N PHE A 91 13.86 -4.34 -3.31
CA PHE A 91 14.37 -5.70 -3.23
C PHE A 91 13.46 -6.66 -3.99
N GLY A 92 13.99 -7.83 -4.27
CA GLY A 92 13.20 -8.95 -4.73
C GLY A 92 13.91 -10.24 -4.41
N HIS A 93 13.13 -11.29 -4.25
CA HIS A 93 13.64 -12.60 -3.88
C HIS A 93 12.76 -13.70 -4.44
N GLY A 94 13.39 -14.85 -4.69
CA GLY A 94 12.65 -16.10 -4.91
C GLY A 94 11.73 -16.39 -3.75
N VAL A 95 10.59 -16.99 -4.05
CA VAL A 95 9.64 -17.49 -3.05
C VAL A 95 9.15 -18.87 -3.48
N GLY A 96 9.18 -19.81 -2.54
CA GLY A 96 8.84 -21.21 -2.80
C GLY A 96 8.56 -21.93 -1.49
N LEU A 97 9.40 -22.90 -1.14
CA LEU A 97 9.29 -23.61 0.15
C LEU A 97 9.85 -22.79 1.31
N THR A 98 10.75 -21.87 1.02
CA THR A 98 11.23 -20.89 1.98
C THR A 98 10.79 -19.49 1.56
N ILE A 99 10.83 -18.57 2.52
CA ILE A 99 10.32 -17.23 2.29
C ILE A 99 11.30 -16.35 1.50
N TRP A 100 12.60 -16.62 1.60
CA TRP A 100 13.65 -15.88 0.88
C TRP A 100 14.54 -16.90 0.15
N GLU A 101 14.36 -17.00 -1.16
CA GLU A 101 15.13 -17.88 -2.04
C GLU A 101 15.79 -17.08 -3.17
N LYS A 102 16.52 -17.78 -4.04
CA LYS A 102 16.99 -17.21 -5.31
C LYS A 102 15.85 -17.17 -6.33
N PRO A 103 15.88 -16.23 -7.29
CA PRO A 103 16.94 -15.24 -7.50
C PRO A 103 16.84 -14.03 -6.58
N VAL A 104 17.96 -13.33 -6.35
CA VAL A 104 18.00 -12.06 -5.59
C VAL A 104 18.02 -10.86 -6.53
N PHE A 105 17.10 -9.92 -6.31
CA PHE A 105 17.04 -8.62 -6.98
C PHE A 105 17.46 -7.54 -5.99
N SER A 106 18.67 -7.03 -6.13
CA SER A 106 19.14 -5.89 -5.37
C SER A 106 20.18 -5.13 -6.19
N ARG A 107 20.09 -3.80 -6.21
CA ARG A 107 21.13 -2.96 -6.83
C ARG A 107 22.51 -3.20 -6.18
N LEU A 108 22.57 -3.62 -4.92
CA LEU A 108 23.82 -3.94 -4.22
C LEU A 108 24.46 -5.26 -4.69
N VAL A 109 23.66 -6.22 -5.17
CA VAL A 109 24.12 -7.60 -5.42
C VAL A 109 24.03 -7.98 -6.89
N SER A 110 22.92 -7.65 -7.55
CA SER A 110 22.61 -8.14 -8.89
C SER A 110 23.56 -7.60 -9.96
N PHE A 111 24.18 -6.42 -9.78
CA PHE A 111 25.14 -5.89 -10.75
C PHE A 111 26.44 -6.71 -10.80
N ASP A 112 26.91 -7.21 -9.65
CA ASP A 112 28.12 -8.05 -9.58
C ASP A 112 27.79 -9.54 -9.79
N HIS A 113 26.57 -9.94 -9.42
CA HIS A 113 26.11 -11.33 -9.46
C HIS A 113 24.73 -11.45 -10.12
N PRO A 114 24.61 -11.16 -11.43
CA PRO A 114 23.34 -11.28 -12.14
C PRO A 114 22.91 -12.73 -12.23
N GLU A 115 21.62 -12.97 -11.98
CA GLU A 115 20.98 -14.27 -12.23
C GLU A 115 20.04 -14.14 -13.42
N VAL A 116 20.07 -15.11 -14.33
CA VAL A 116 19.20 -15.14 -15.51
C VAL A 116 17.82 -15.62 -15.08
N ILE A 117 16.79 -14.87 -15.45
CA ILE A 117 15.40 -15.22 -15.22
C ILE A 117 14.98 -16.29 -16.23
N GLU A 118 14.37 -17.37 -15.75
CA GLU A 118 13.90 -18.50 -16.56
C GLU A 118 12.38 -18.71 -16.38
N GLU A 119 11.73 -19.32 -17.37
CA GLU A 119 10.32 -19.69 -17.30
C GLU A 119 10.04 -20.59 -16.09
N GLY A 120 8.95 -20.35 -15.38
CA GLY A 120 8.55 -21.09 -14.19
C GLY A 120 9.20 -20.62 -12.88
N MET A 121 10.16 -19.67 -12.92
CA MET A 121 10.64 -19.03 -11.70
C MET A 121 9.50 -18.26 -11.01
N VAL A 122 9.50 -18.29 -9.68
CA VAL A 122 8.55 -17.57 -8.83
C VAL A 122 9.33 -16.69 -7.87
N PHE A 123 9.02 -15.40 -7.85
CA PHE A 123 9.67 -14.43 -6.99
C PHE A 123 8.72 -13.29 -6.64
N ALA A 124 9.08 -12.55 -5.61
CA ALA A 124 8.45 -11.30 -5.26
C ALA A 124 9.36 -10.13 -5.62
N LEU A 125 8.76 -9.05 -6.12
CA LEU A 125 9.42 -7.75 -6.30
C LEU A 125 8.75 -6.75 -5.38
N GLU A 126 9.54 -6.08 -4.56
CA GLU A 126 9.09 -5.09 -3.59
C GLU A 126 9.80 -3.75 -3.74
N THR A 127 9.02 -2.67 -3.73
CA THR A 127 9.52 -1.31 -3.88
C THR A 127 9.11 -0.46 -2.68
N PHE A 128 9.91 0.58 -2.46
CA PHE A 128 9.69 1.58 -1.43
C PHE A 128 9.87 2.98 -2.02
N TRP A 129 9.05 3.91 -1.57
CA TRP A 129 9.25 5.33 -1.84
C TRP A 129 8.84 6.21 -0.64
N PRO A 130 9.71 7.08 -0.14
CA PRO A 130 9.38 7.99 0.95
C PRO A 130 8.49 9.14 0.48
N ALA A 131 7.57 9.56 1.34
CA ALA A 131 6.78 10.76 1.09
C ALA A 131 7.58 12.02 1.42
N SER A 132 7.22 13.12 0.76
CA SER A 132 7.84 14.44 0.98
C SER A 132 7.49 15.08 2.33
N ASP A 133 6.58 14.47 3.11
CA ASP A 133 6.26 14.92 4.47
C ASP A 133 7.30 14.48 5.52
N GLY A 134 8.26 13.64 5.13
CA GLY A 134 9.40 13.24 5.97
C GLY A 134 9.09 12.20 7.03
N TRP A 135 7.88 11.63 7.06
CA TRP A 135 7.53 10.61 8.05
C TRP A 135 6.65 9.48 7.51
N THR A 136 5.94 9.67 6.38
CA THR A 136 5.23 8.60 5.68
C THR A 136 6.03 8.06 4.49
N ALA A 137 5.67 6.88 4.02
CA ALA A 137 6.22 6.28 2.81
C ALA A 137 5.23 5.25 2.26
N ALA A 138 5.50 4.73 1.08
CA ALA A 138 4.80 3.58 0.53
C ALA A 138 5.76 2.39 0.38
N ARG A 139 5.23 1.20 0.62
CA ARG A 139 5.88 -0.09 0.31
C ARG A 139 4.87 -1.02 -0.35
N ILE A 140 5.21 -1.54 -1.52
CA ILE A 140 4.32 -2.40 -2.33
C ILE A 140 5.14 -3.56 -2.84
N GLU A 141 4.55 -4.76 -2.80
CA GLU A 141 5.18 -5.97 -3.32
C GLU A 141 4.18 -6.77 -4.15
N GLU A 142 4.66 -7.37 -5.22
CA GLU A 142 3.90 -8.35 -5.98
C GLU A 142 4.71 -9.64 -6.16
N GLN A 143 4.04 -10.76 -5.94
CA GLN A 143 4.54 -12.07 -6.37
C GLN A 143 4.15 -12.33 -7.81
N LEU A 144 5.06 -12.94 -8.53
CA LEU A 144 4.89 -13.24 -9.93
C LEU A 144 5.49 -14.59 -10.29
N VAL A 145 4.91 -15.21 -11.32
CA VAL A 145 5.44 -16.40 -11.97
C VAL A 145 5.88 -16.01 -13.39
N VAL A 146 7.09 -16.41 -13.77
CA VAL A 146 7.61 -16.15 -15.11
C VAL A 146 6.95 -17.11 -16.11
N THR A 147 6.43 -16.56 -17.19
CA THR A 147 5.82 -17.32 -18.30
C THR A 147 6.78 -17.34 -19.50
N LYS A 148 6.44 -18.08 -20.55
CA LYS A 148 7.28 -18.21 -21.77
C LYS A 148 7.75 -16.88 -22.39
N ASP A 149 6.96 -15.81 -22.27
CA ASP A 149 7.14 -14.53 -22.96
C ASP A 149 6.98 -13.31 -22.03
N GLY A 150 6.83 -13.52 -20.73
CA GLY A 150 6.60 -12.46 -19.75
C GLY A 150 6.51 -12.97 -18.32
N CYS A 151 5.56 -12.42 -17.56
CA CYS A 151 5.18 -12.94 -16.25
C CYS A 151 3.67 -12.76 -15.99
N GLU A 152 3.17 -13.48 -15.00
CA GLU A 152 1.85 -13.31 -14.41
C GLU A 152 2.00 -12.86 -12.95
N VAL A 153 1.35 -11.76 -12.58
CA VAL A 153 1.21 -11.36 -11.17
C VAL A 153 0.17 -12.27 -10.51
N ILE A 154 0.58 -13.01 -9.49
CA ILE A 154 -0.26 -14.02 -8.82
C ILE A 154 -0.86 -13.52 -7.51
N THR A 155 -0.41 -12.38 -6.99
CA THR A 155 -1.08 -11.69 -5.89
C THR A 155 -2.41 -11.12 -6.37
N ARG A 156 -3.51 -11.47 -5.70
CA ARG A 156 -4.86 -11.07 -6.13
C ARG A 156 -5.46 -9.91 -5.36
N PHE A 157 -4.86 -9.52 -4.24
CA PHE A 157 -5.35 -8.39 -3.47
C PHE A 157 -4.95 -7.09 -4.18
N PRO A 158 -5.86 -6.11 -4.39
CA PRO A 158 -5.58 -4.92 -5.17
C PRO A 158 -4.43 -4.09 -4.59
N ALA A 159 -3.70 -3.40 -5.48
CA ALA A 159 -2.57 -2.55 -5.15
C ALA A 159 -2.34 -1.40 -6.14
N GLU A 160 -3.21 -1.22 -7.12
CA GLU A 160 -3.12 -0.20 -8.16
C GLU A 160 -3.32 1.21 -7.59
N GLU A 161 -4.12 1.33 -6.53
CA GLU A 161 -4.42 2.58 -5.83
C GLU A 161 -4.21 2.44 -4.32
N LEU A 162 -3.86 3.55 -3.65
CA LEU A 162 -3.72 3.61 -2.20
C LEU A 162 -5.09 3.39 -1.53
N LEU A 163 -5.22 2.28 -0.83
CA LEU A 163 -6.42 1.95 -0.06
C LEU A 163 -6.47 2.73 1.26
N VAL A 164 -7.64 3.29 1.56
CA VAL A 164 -7.90 3.93 2.86
C VAL A 164 -8.73 3.02 3.75
N ALA A 165 -8.15 2.58 4.87
CA ALA A 165 -8.82 1.76 5.87
C ALA A 165 -9.57 2.64 6.89
N GLY A 166 -10.84 2.33 7.16
CA GLY A 166 -11.56 2.92 8.30
C GLY A 166 -12.27 4.26 8.06
N THR A 167 -12.69 4.56 6.84
CA THR A 167 -13.41 5.81 6.47
C THR A 167 -14.86 5.93 6.98
N ARG A 168 -15.38 4.93 7.69
CA ARG A 168 -16.76 4.97 8.18
C ARG A 168 -16.85 5.82 9.45
N TYR A 169 -17.25 7.08 9.29
CA TYR A 169 -17.76 7.88 10.40
C TYR A 169 -19.13 7.33 10.83
N TYR A 170 -19.44 7.34 12.13
CA TYR A 170 -20.71 6.87 12.68
C TYR A 170 -21.38 7.96 13.51
N THR A 171 -22.70 8.09 13.35
CA THR A 171 -23.60 8.80 14.27
C THR A 171 -24.23 7.81 15.25
N VAL A 172 -24.98 8.31 16.25
CA VAL A 172 -25.79 7.46 17.15
C VAL A 172 -26.79 6.55 16.41
N ASN A 173 -27.12 6.88 15.16
CA ASN A 173 -28.09 6.14 14.34
C ASN A 173 -27.44 5.35 13.19
N GLY A 174 -26.11 5.22 13.16
CA GLY A 174 -25.39 4.49 12.11
C GLY A 174 -24.44 5.35 11.27
N PRO A 175 -23.92 4.83 10.14
CA PRO A 175 -22.88 5.50 9.35
C PRO A 175 -23.25 6.93 8.91
N LEU A 176 -22.33 7.88 9.09
CA LEU A 176 -22.41 9.23 8.57
C LEU A 176 -21.84 9.27 7.15
N SER A 177 -22.58 9.86 6.21
CA SER A 177 -22.10 10.06 4.84
C SER A 177 -20.84 10.93 4.83
N PRO A 178 -19.74 10.51 4.17
CA PRO A 178 -18.56 11.35 3.97
C PRO A 178 -18.77 12.40 2.87
N ILE A 179 -19.83 12.29 2.07
CA ILE A 179 -20.22 13.28 1.06
C ILE A 179 -20.99 14.40 1.77
N ARG A 180 -20.47 15.62 1.68
CA ARG A 180 -21.03 16.84 2.27
C ARG A 180 -21.24 17.91 1.20
N GLU A 181 -22.45 18.45 1.13
CA GLU A 181 -22.77 19.66 0.34
C GLU A 181 -22.09 20.91 0.95
N VAL A 182 -21.63 21.84 0.11
CA VAL A 182 -20.91 23.05 0.57
C VAL A 182 -21.75 23.92 1.51
N GLN A 183 -23.06 23.87 1.35
CA GLN A 183 -24.09 24.34 2.27
C GLN A 183 -24.55 23.18 3.17
N SER A 184 -23.96 23.07 4.36
CA SER A 184 -24.14 21.91 5.25
C SER A 184 -25.59 21.56 5.57
N HIS A 185 -26.48 22.55 5.60
CA HIS A 185 -27.91 22.37 5.86
C HIS A 185 -28.59 21.43 4.85
N LEU A 186 -28.17 21.44 3.58
CA LEU A 186 -28.71 20.60 2.51
C LEU A 186 -28.39 19.11 2.66
N ASN A 187 -27.54 18.72 3.61
CA ASN A 187 -27.28 17.31 3.91
C ASN A 187 -28.41 16.66 4.72
N THR A 188 -29.33 17.44 5.28
CA THR A 188 -30.47 16.96 6.08
C THR A 188 -31.78 17.07 5.31
N ALA A 189 -32.75 16.20 5.61
CA ALA A 189 -34.09 16.30 5.03
C ALA A 189 -34.75 17.65 5.34
N ALA A 190 -34.60 18.14 6.58
CA ALA A 190 -35.12 19.44 7.01
C ALA A 190 -34.50 20.59 6.20
N GLY A 191 -33.18 20.61 6.02
CA GLY A 191 -32.53 21.67 5.26
C GLY A 191 -32.80 21.61 3.75
N ARG A 192 -33.18 20.46 3.19
CA ARG A 192 -33.71 20.34 1.82
C ARG A 192 -35.19 20.73 1.68
N GLY A 193 -35.83 21.20 2.76
CA GLY A 193 -37.25 21.55 2.78
C GLY A 193 -38.21 20.36 2.88
N GLY A 194 -37.70 19.15 3.14
CA GLY A 194 -38.48 17.91 3.19
C GLY A 194 -39.05 17.56 4.57
N ALA A 195 -38.72 18.31 5.63
CA ALA A 195 -39.27 18.08 6.96
C ALA A 195 -39.47 19.41 7.71
N GLN A 196 -40.69 19.65 8.18
CA GLN A 196 -41.00 20.74 9.09
C GLN A 196 -40.34 20.41 10.44
N LEU A 197 -39.64 21.38 11.05
CA LEU A 197 -39.05 21.18 12.37
C LEU A 197 -40.15 20.73 13.34
N PRO A 198 -39.95 19.65 14.11
CA PRO A 198 -40.92 19.25 15.12
C PRO A 198 -41.13 20.43 16.08
N ALA A 199 -42.39 20.68 16.45
CA ALA A 199 -42.70 21.68 17.45
C ALA A 199 -41.88 21.37 18.72
N PRO A 200 -41.31 22.39 19.39
CA PRO A 200 -40.58 22.16 20.62
C PRO A 200 -41.47 21.41 21.59
N ALA A 201 -40.95 20.34 22.19
CA ALA A 201 -41.66 19.60 23.23
C ALA A 201 -42.04 20.61 24.32
N ALA A 202 -43.34 20.72 24.62
CA ALA A 202 -43.82 21.59 25.66
C ALA A 202 -43.11 21.21 26.97
N THR A 203 -42.25 22.08 27.47
CA THR A 203 -41.62 21.92 28.77
C THR A 203 -42.71 22.04 29.82
N SER A 204 -43.18 20.92 30.35
CA SER A 204 -44.00 20.93 31.56
C SER A 204 -43.12 21.38 32.72
N ALA A 205 -43.08 22.69 32.96
CA ALA A 205 -42.55 23.26 34.19
C ALA A 205 -43.45 22.82 35.34
N GLY A 206 -43.12 21.68 35.94
CA GLY A 206 -43.85 21.06 37.03
C GLY A 206 -42.90 20.50 38.08
N HIS A 207 -41.91 21.29 38.51
CA HIS A 207 -41.25 21.05 39.79
C HIS A 207 -41.99 21.86 40.85
N THR A 208 -42.91 21.21 41.56
CA THR A 208 -43.36 21.68 42.87
C THR A 208 -42.34 21.21 43.91
N LEU A 209 -42.04 22.12 44.84
CA LEU A 209 -41.02 22.03 45.90
C LEU A 209 -41.13 20.76 46.75
#